data_AF-A0A523T0G7-F1
#
_entry.id   AF-A0A523T0G7-F1
#
_cell.length_a   1.000
_cell.length_b   1.000
_cell.length_c   1.000
_cell.angle_alpha   90.00
_cell.angle_beta   90.00
_cell.angle_gamma   90.00
#
_symmetry.space_group_name_H-M   'P 1'
#
loop_
_entity.id
_entity.type
_entity.pdbx_description
1 polymer ?
#
loop_
_entity_poly.entity_id
_entity_poly.type
_entity_poly.pdbx_seq_one_letter_code
_entity_poly.pdbx_strand_id
1 'polypeptide(L)' 'MLSPCSKEQVHQAVAAWAGVPVDQVSVRTPLNGLGGKSWPEDAPLLISVLEELCGCNIPDVDYEIWAHVDEIDRYLGAD' A
#
# COMPACT_ATOMS: atom_id res chain seq x y z
N MET A 1 -9.57 -17.88 -8.45
CA MET A 1 -8.92 -17.53 -7.17
C MET A 1 -9.23 -16.06 -6.97
N LEU A 2 -10.12 -15.75 -6.04
CA LEU A 2 -10.44 -14.35 -5.69
C LEU A 2 -9.25 -13.82 -4.91
N SER A 3 -8.68 -12.71 -5.33
CA SER A 3 -7.68 -11.99 -4.53
C SER A 3 -8.30 -11.70 -3.16
N PRO A 4 -7.61 -12.01 -2.05
CA PRO A 4 -8.18 -11.89 -0.71
C PRO A 4 -8.42 -10.45 -0.25
N CYS A 5 -7.84 -9.46 -0.94
CA CYS A 5 -8.03 -8.04 -0.63
C CYS A 5 -8.42 -7.24 -1.88
N SER A 6 -9.32 -6.27 -1.69
CA SER A 6 -9.82 -5.37 -2.73
C SER A 6 -9.02 -4.06 -2.79
N LYS A 7 -9.07 -3.37 -3.93
CA LYS A 7 -8.36 -2.07 -4.08
C LYS A 7 -8.80 -1.04 -3.05
N GLU A 8 -10.09 -1.03 -2.73
CA GLU A 8 -10.63 -0.12 -1.71
C GLU A 8 -9.97 -0.34 -0.35
N GLN A 9 -9.77 -1.60 0.06
CA GLN A 9 -9.10 -1.91 1.32
C GLN A 9 -7.62 -1.54 1.29
N VAL A 10 -6.93 -1.73 0.15
CA VAL A 10 -5.54 -1.29 -0.02
C VAL A 10 -5.44 0.22 0.12
N HIS A 11 -6.31 0.97 -0.56
CA HIS A 11 -6.29 2.44 -0.53
C HIS A 11 -6.67 2.97 0.85
N GLN A 12 -7.59 2.32 1.56
CA GLN A 12 -7.89 2.61 2.97
C GLN A 12 -6.69 2.37 3.89
N ALA A 13 -5.95 1.27 3.70
CA ALA A 13 -4.76 0.97 4.47
C ALA A 13 -3.66 2.02 4.22
N VAL A 14 -3.43 2.41 2.97
CA VAL A 14 -2.49 3.47 2.59
C VAL A 14 -2.90 4.81 3.22
N ALA A 15 -4.19 5.16 3.14
CA ALA A 15 -4.73 6.40 3.71
C ALA A 15 -4.55 6.44 5.23
N ALA A 16 -4.87 5.34 5.92
CA ALA A 16 -4.72 5.21 7.36
C ALA A 16 -3.25 5.29 7.79
N TRP A 17 -2.34 4.62 7.07
CA TRP A 17 -0.90 4.67 7.31
C TRP A 17 -0.34 6.09 7.18
N ALA A 18 -0.74 6.82 6.13
CA ALA A 18 -0.30 8.18 5.90
C ALA A 18 -1.05 9.23 6.74
N GLY A 19 -2.13 8.86 7.43
CA GLY A 19 -2.95 9.82 8.18
C GLY A 19 -3.67 10.84 7.27
N VAL A 20 -3.99 10.45 6.04
CA VAL A 20 -4.69 11.28 5.05
C VAL A 20 -6.08 10.70 4.77
N PRO A 21 -7.06 11.50 4.31
CA PRO A 21 -8.35 10.96 3.89
C PRO A 21 -8.20 10.10 2.62
N VAL A 22 -9.00 9.03 2.52
CA VAL A 22 -8.93 8.06 1.41
C VAL A 22 -9.20 8.69 0.05
N ASP A 23 -10.00 9.75 -0.02
CA ASP A 23 -10.25 10.49 -1.27
C ASP A 23 -8.99 11.20 -1.84
N GLN A 24 -7.92 11.32 -1.06
CA GLN A 24 -6.61 11.80 -1.53
C GLN A 24 -5.68 10.68 -2.01
N VAL A 25 -6.07 9.42 -1.80
CA VAL A 25 -5.35 8.24 -2.25
C VAL A 25 -5.91 7.80 -3.59
N SER A 26 -5.03 7.71 -4.57
CA SER A 26 -5.34 7.23 -5.91
C SER A 26 -4.18 6.36 -6.37
N VAL A 27 -4.40 5.58 -7.44
CA VAL A 27 -3.36 4.73 -8.04
C VAL A 27 -2.09 5.52 -8.43
N ARG A 28 -2.21 6.82 -8.71
CA ARG A 28 -1.09 7.72 -9.06
C ARG A 28 -0.50 8.46 -7.86
N THR A 29 -1.00 8.23 -6.65
CA THR A 29 -0.48 8.89 -5.47
C THR A 29 0.92 8.36 -5.16
N PRO A 30 1.94 9.24 -5.03
CA PRO A 30 3.27 8.81 -4.65
C PRO A 30 3.28 8.34 -3.20
N LEU A 31 4.00 7.26 -2.90
CA LEU A 31 4.15 6.73 -1.53
C LEU A 31 5.11 7.60 -0.72
N ASN A 32 6.21 8.04 -1.34
CA ASN A 32 7.16 8.92 -0.69
C ASN A 32 6.57 10.33 -0.54
N GLY A 33 6.59 10.86 0.68
CA GLY A 33 6.03 12.16 1.04
C GLY A 33 4.53 12.14 1.36
N LEU A 34 3.83 11.02 1.17
CA LEU A 34 2.39 10.93 1.47
C LEU A 34 2.14 11.10 2.96
N GLY A 35 1.39 12.13 3.35
CA GLY A 35 1.15 12.43 4.77
C GLY A 35 2.44 12.72 5.56
N GLY A 36 3.54 13.08 4.88
CA GLY A 36 4.84 13.29 5.50
C GLY A 36 5.63 12.00 5.79
N LYS A 37 5.18 10.85 5.28
CA LYS A 37 5.91 9.57 5.37
C LYS A 37 7.06 9.51 4.39
N SER A 38 8.14 8.81 4.76
CA SER A 38 9.28 8.54 3.91
C SER A 38 9.20 7.10 3.41
N TRP A 39 9.23 6.91 2.09
CA TRP A 39 9.25 5.57 1.50
C TRP A 39 10.65 5.27 0.96
N PRO A 40 11.26 4.10 1.26
CA PRO A 40 10.69 2.93 1.96
C PRO A 40 10.88 2.91 3.49
N GLU A 41 11.45 3.94 4.11
CA GLU A 41 11.79 3.93 5.55
C GLU A 41 10.60 3.66 6.49
N ASP A 42 9.42 4.23 6.19
CA ASP A 42 8.17 4.06 6.95
C ASP A 42 7.29 2.91 6.41
N ALA A 43 7.71 2.26 5.31
CA ALA A 43 6.94 1.22 4.63
C ALA A 43 6.63 -0.01 5.51
N PRO A 44 7.53 -0.53 6.38
CA PRO A 44 7.28 -1.78 7.10
C PRO A 44 5.96 -1.81 7.89
N LEU A 45 5.51 -0.67 8.42
CA LEU A 45 4.23 -0.56 9.12
C LEU A 45 3.02 -0.78 8.21
N LEU A 46 3.06 -0.23 6.98
CA LEU A 46 2.02 -0.47 5.99
C LEU A 46 2.08 -1.91 5.48
N ILE A 47 3.29 -2.42 5.23
CA ILE A 47 3.51 -3.75 4.67
C ILE A 47 2.93 -4.83 5.58
N SER A 48 3.19 -4.78 6.89
CA SER A 48 2.59 -5.74 7.83
C SER A 48 1.06 -5.72 7.79
N VAL A 49 0.44 -4.54 7.67
CA VAL A 49 -1.03 -4.41 7.54
C VAL A 49 -1.52 -5.04 6.23
N LEU A 50 -0.83 -4.81 5.12
CA LEU A 50 -1.18 -5.40 3.82
C LEU A 50 -1.00 -6.92 3.81
N GLU A 51 0.05 -7.44 4.44
CA GLU A 51 0.28 -8.88 4.61
C GLU A 51 -0.84 -9.55 5.40
N GLU A 52 -1.27 -8.97 6.52
CA GLU A 52 -2.40 -9.46 7.31
C GLU A 52 -3.72 -9.36 6.55
N LEU A 53 -3.96 -8.24 5.87
CA LEU A 53 -5.18 -7.97 5.10
C LEU A 53 -5.34 -8.93 3.92
N CYS A 54 -4.25 -9.18 3.20
CA CYS A 54 -4.23 -9.97 1.97
C CYS A 54 -3.77 -11.41 2.22
N GLY A 55 -3.46 -11.81 3.46
CA GLY A 55 -2.96 -13.15 3.78
C GLY A 55 -1.75 -13.56 2.94
N CYS A 56 -0.85 -12.61 2.66
CA CYS A 56 0.31 -12.78 1.79
C CYS A 56 1.60 -12.38 2.52
N ASN A 57 2.75 -12.62 1.88
CA ASN A 57 4.04 -12.11 2.34
C ASN A 57 4.63 -11.21 1.25
N ILE A 58 5.10 -10.03 1.66
CA ILE A 58 5.67 -9.02 0.77
C ILE A 58 7.13 -8.82 1.19
N PRO A 59 8.10 -9.32 0.42
CA PRO A 59 9.51 -9.22 0.80
C PRO A 59 10.01 -7.78 0.62
N ASP A 60 11.00 -7.40 1.43
CA ASP A 60 11.55 -6.03 1.46
C ASP A 60 12.01 -5.55 0.08
N VAL A 61 12.71 -6.41 -0.64
CA VAL A 61 13.23 -6.14 -1.98
C VAL A 61 12.16 -5.76 -3.00
N ASP A 62 10.91 -6.22 -2.81
CA ASP A 62 9.82 -5.93 -3.73
C ASP A 62 9.20 -4.56 -3.43
N TYR A 63 8.97 -4.24 -2.15
CA TYR A 63 8.32 -2.97 -1.80
C TYR A 63 9.28 -1.78 -1.75
N GLU A 64 10.58 -2.00 -1.56
CA GLU A 64 11.60 -0.94 -1.55
C GLU A 64 11.64 -0.11 -2.83
N ILE A 65 11.22 -0.70 -3.96
CA ILE A 65 11.22 -0.04 -5.27
C ILE A 65 9.89 0.62 -5.64
N TRP A 66 8.83 0.44 -4.84
CA TRP A 66 7.53 1.01 -5.15
C TRP A 66 7.56 2.53 -5.01
N ALA A 67 7.01 3.22 -6.00
CA ALA A 67 6.88 4.66 -6.03
C ALA A 67 5.42 5.11 -5.84
N HIS A 68 4.45 4.33 -6.30
CA HIS A 68 3.03 4.70 -6.31
C HIS A 68 2.12 3.58 -5.80
N VAL A 69 0.92 3.96 -5.36
CA VAL A 69 -0.12 3.03 -4.85
C VAL A 69 -0.51 1.97 -5.88
N ASP A 70 -0.51 2.29 -7.18
CA ASP A 70 -0.75 1.32 -8.26
C ASP A 70 0.17 0.09 -8.22
N GLU A 71 1.40 0.25 -7.73
CA GLU A 71 2.36 -0.85 -7.63
C GLU A 71 1.96 -1.83 -6.52
N ILE A 72 1.39 -1.31 -5.44
CA ILE A 72 0.78 -2.11 -4.36
C ILE A 72 -0.42 -2.89 -4.91
N ASP A 73 -1.33 -2.20 -5.60
CA ASP A 73 -2.53 -2.81 -6.20
C ASP A 73 -2.15 -3.94 -7.17
N ARG A 74 -1.17 -3.69 -8.04
CA ARG A 74 -0.66 -4.67 -9.02
C ARG A 74 0.02 -5.85 -8.35
N TYR A 75 0.82 -5.61 -7.31
CA TYR A 75 1.51 -6.68 -6.59
C TYR A 75 0.52 -7.61 -5.88
N LEU A 76 -0.46 -7.03 -5.20
CA LEU A 76 -1.48 -7.78 -4.44
C LEU A 76 -2.55 -8.40 -5.32
N GLY A 77 -2.59 -8.03 -6.61
CA GLY A 77 -3.65 -8.44 -7.53
C GLY A 77 -5.03 -7.96 -7.08
N ALA A 78 -5.10 -6.82 -6.39
CA ALA A 78 -6.34 -6.27 -5.88
C ALA A 78 -7.27 -5.91 -7.05
N ASP A 79 -8.53 -6.37 -6.99
CA ASP A 79 -9.58 -6.07 -7.99
C ASP A 79 -10.49 -4.94 -7.49
#